data_AF-I3SDB9-F1
#
_entry.id   AF-I3SDB9-F1
#
_cell.length_a   1.000
_cell.length_b   1.000
_cell.length_c   1.000
_cell.angle_alpha   90.00
_cell.angle_beta   90.00
_cell.angle_gamma   90.00
#
_symmetry.space_group_name_H-M   'P 1'
#
loop_
_entity.id
_entity.type
_entity.pdbx_description
1 polymer ?
#
loop_
_entity_poly.entity_id
_entity_poly.type
_entity_poly.pdbx_seq_one_letter_code
_entity_poly.pdbx_strand_id
1 'polypeptide(L)' 'MELSWETKSAIILITVTFGLVYAWRVLNWMWLKPKKIEKLLREQGLQGNPYRLLLGDAKDYFVMQKESSIQTHESI' A
#
# COMPACT_ATOMS: atom_id res chain seq x y z
N MET A 1 28.22 -14.90 22.65
CA MET A 1 27.33 -14.43 23.73
C MET A 1 26.01 -15.14 23.57
N GLU A 2 25.76 -16.16 24.40
CA GLU A 2 24.47 -16.85 24.45
C GLU A 2 23.46 -15.92 25.14
N LEU A 3 22.44 -15.46 24.42
CA LEU A 3 21.35 -14.69 25.00
C LEU A 3 20.51 -15.60 25.91
N SER A 4 20.24 -15.16 27.14
CA SER A 4 19.39 -15.91 28.07
C SER A 4 17.96 -16.05 27.52
N TRP A 5 17.27 -17.13 27.87
CA TRP A 5 15.89 -17.34 27.42
C TRP A 5 14.94 -16.23 27.86
N GLU A 6 15.23 -15.59 28.99
CA GLU A 6 14.53 -14.41 29.49
C GLU A 6 14.69 -13.18 28.58
N THR A 7 15.90 -12.95 28.05
CA THR A 7 16.12 -11.86 27.10
C THR A 7 15.47 -12.16 25.76
N LYS A 8 15.51 -13.42 25.30
CA LYS A 8 14.82 -13.84 24.08
C LYS A 8 13.30 -13.65 24.19
N SER A 9 12.68 -14.07 25.29
CA SER A 9 11.23 -13.92 25.50
C SER A 9 10.83 -12.44 25.55
N ALA A 10 11.60 -11.60 26.25
CA ALA A 10 11.36 -10.15 26.30
C ALA A 10 11.46 -9.50 24.91
N ILE A 11 12.47 -9.85 24.11
CA ILE A 11 12.64 -9.32 22.73
C ILE A 11 11.47 -9.73 21.84
N ILE A 12 11.01 -10.97 21.94
CA ILE A 12 9.86 -11.47 21.18
C ILE A 12 8.60 -10.67 21.54
N LEU A 13 8.32 -10.48 22.84
CA LEU A 13 7.17 -9.71 23.29
C LEU A 13 7.20 -8.27 22.77
N ILE A 14 8.35 -7.59 22.86
CA ILE A 14 8.52 -6.23 22.35
C ILE A 14 8.23 -6.18 20.85
N THR A 15 8.82 -7.10 20.08
CA THR A 15 8.67 -7.14 18.62
C THR A 15 7.21 -7.37 18.22
N VAL A 16 6.53 -8.31 18.87
CA VAL A 16 5.11 -8.60 18.63
C VAL A 16 4.24 -7.39 18.94
N THR A 17 4.47 -6.75 20.09
CA THR A 17 3.69 -5.57 20.51
C THR A 17 3.88 -4.42 19.52
N PHE A 18 5.12 -4.18 19.09
CA PHE A 18 5.45 -3.15 18.11
C PHE A 18 4.81 -3.43 16.75
N GLY A 19 4.85 -4.68 16.30
CA GLY A 19 4.19 -5.12 15.07
C GLY A 19 2.68 -4.91 15.12
N LEU A 20 2.03 -5.22 16.25
CA LEU A 20 0.59 -5.05 16.43
C LEU A 20 0.19 -3.57 16.39
N VAL A 21 0.94 -2.71 17.08
CA VAL A 21 0.72 -1.25 17.08
C VAL A 21 0.94 -0.68 15.68
N TYR A 22 1.99 -1.12 14.97
CA TYR A 22 2.28 -0.65 13.63
C TYR A 22 1.19 -1.10 12.64
N ALA A 23 0.76 -2.36 12.70
CA ALA A 23 -0.33 -2.88 11.89
C ALA A 23 -1.63 -2.10 12.13
N TRP A 24 -1.97 -1.84 13.40
CA TRP A 24 -3.16 -1.04 13.75
C TRP A 24 -3.05 0.40 13.24
N ARG A 25 -1.87 1.02 13.38
CA ARG A 25 -1.60 2.38 12.90
C ARG A 25 -1.69 2.45 11.38
N VAL A 26 -1.11 1.50 10.67
CA VAL A 26 -1.19 1.42 9.20
C VAL A 26 -2.62 1.17 8.76
N LEU A 27 -3.38 0.31 9.43
CA LEU A 27 -4.80 0.08 9.11
C LEU A 27 -5.63 1.35 9.31
N ASN A 28 -5.47 2.04 10.45
CA ASN A 28 -6.13 3.31 10.70
C ASN A 28 -5.69 4.39 9.70
N TRP A 29 -4.41 4.43 9.33
CA TRP A 29 -3.90 5.36 8.33
C TRP A 29 -4.39 5.02 6.92
N MET A 30 -4.46 3.75 6.56
CA MET A 30 -5.02 3.24 5.30
C MET A 30 -6.51 3.56 5.19
N TRP A 31 -7.22 3.66 6.31
CA TRP A 31 -8.62 4.07 6.33
C TRP A 31 -8.81 5.60 6.31
N LEU A 32 -7.91 6.35 6.96
CA LEU A 32 -8.00 7.82 7.05
C LEU A 32 -7.36 8.55 5.85
N LYS A 33 -6.25 8.04 5.32
CA LYS A 33 -5.60 8.56 4.10
C LYS A 33 -6.54 8.70 2.91
N PRO A 34 -7.29 7.66 2.51
CA PRO A 34 -8.16 7.74 1.33
C PRO A 34 -9.16 8.88 1.49
N LYS A 35 -9.75 8.99 2.69
CA LYS A 35 -10.74 10.00 3.02
C LYS A 35 -10.16 11.41 3.06
N LYS A 36 -8.92 11.59 3.53
CA LYS A 36 -8.22 12.87 3.53
C LYS A 36 -7.84 13.32 2.12
N ILE A 37 -7.35 12.40 1.29
CA ILE A 37 -7.02 12.65 -0.11
C ILE A 37 -8.28 13.02 -0.87
N GLU A 38 -9.36 12.26 -0.72
CA GLU A 38 -10.66 12.56 -1.33
C GLU A 38 -11.20 13.95 -0.91
N LYS A 39 -11.08 14.31 0.37
CA LYS A 39 -11.50 15.63 0.85
C LYS A 39 -10.63 16.76 0.28
N LEU A 40 -9.30 16.57 0.22
CA LEU A 40 -8.37 17.54 -0.37
C LEU A 40 -8.63 17.76 -1.87
N LEU A 41 -8.84 16.68 -2.65
CA LEU A 41 -9.21 16.81 -4.07
C LEU A 41 -10.54 17.53 -4.25
N ARG A 42 -11.53 17.23 -3.40
CA ARG A 42 -12.83 17.89 -3.43
C ARG A 42 -12.74 19.39 -3.11
N GLU A 43 -11.89 19.77 -2.16
CA GLU A 43 -11.61 21.18 -1.85
C GLU A 43 -10.84 21.89 -2.98
N GLN A 44 -10.03 21.15 -3.75
CA GLN A 44 -9.34 21.67 -4.94
C GLN A 44 -10.24 21.77 -6.19
N GLY A 45 -11.54 21.49 -6.07
CA GLY A 45 -12.49 21.55 -7.20
C GLY A 45 -12.39 20.36 -8.16
N LEU A 46 -11.53 19.39 -7.87
CA LEU A 46 -11.42 18.13 -8.59
C LEU A 46 -12.43 17.15 -7.98
N GLN A 47 -13.65 17.15 -8.50
CA GLN A 47 -14.70 16.17 -8.16
C GLN A 47 -14.36 14.80 -8.78
N GLY A 48 -13.25 14.20 -8.33
CA GLY A 48 -12.78 12.90 -8.79
C GLY A 48 -13.60 11.76 -8.19
N ASN A 49 -14.00 10.80 -9.05
CA ASN A 49 -14.74 9.59 -8.69
C ASN A 49 -14.12 8.86 -7.47
N PRO A 50 -14.93 8.36 -6.51
CA PRO A 50 -14.44 7.72 -5.28
C PRO A 50 -13.37 6.65 -5.53
N TYR A 51 -12.35 6.68 -4.66
CA TYR A 51 -11.12 5.88 -4.57
C TYR A 51 -10.90 4.77 -5.62
N ARG A 52 -10.22 5.08 -6.73
CA ARG A 52 -9.71 4.12 -7.75
C ARG A 52 -8.20 4.18 -8.01
N LEU A 53 -7.43 4.84 -7.14
CA LEU A 53 -6.04 5.26 -7.42
C LEU A 53 -5.03 4.15 -7.71
N LEU A 54 -5.28 2.90 -7.32
CA LEU A 54 -4.33 1.80 -7.56
C LEU A 54 -4.90 0.66 -8.39
N LEU A 55 -6.21 0.43 -8.35
CA LEU A 55 -6.85 -0.65 -9.12
C LEU A 55 -7.22 -0.22 -10.55
N GLY A 56 -7.47 1.08 -10.77
CA GLY A 56 -7.75 1.63 -12.10
C GLY A 56 -6.48 1.74 -12.93
N ASP A 57 -5.55 2.59 -12.48
CA ASP A 57 -4.31 2.88 -13.23
C ASP A 57 -3.39 1.66 -13.40
N ALA A 58 -3.32 0.76 -12.41
CA ALA A 58 -2.51 -0.45 -12.56
C ALA A 58 -3.04 -1.38 -13.66
N LYS A 59 -4.36 -1.39 -13.89
CA LYS A 59 -4.96 -2.19 -14.95
C LYS A 59 -4.61 -1.62 -16.32
N ASP A 60 -4.71 -0.30 -16.50
CA ASP A 60 -4.30 0.37 -17.74
C ASP A 60 -2.79 0.25 -17.99
N TYR A 61 -1.96 0.36 -16.95
CA TYR A 61 -0.53 0.12 -17.05
C TYR A 61 -0.20 -1.33 -17.49
N PHE A 62 -0.91 -2.32 -16.95
CA PHE A 62 -0.72 -3.72 -17.33
C PHE A 62 -1.18 -4.01 -18.77
N VAL A 63 -2.25 -3.34 -19.22
CA VAL A 63 -2.74 -3.43 -20.60
C VAL A 63 -1.73 -2.82 -21.57
N MET A 64 -1.24 -1.61 -21.30
CA MET A 64 -0.20 -0.98 -22.14
C MET A 64 1.10 -1.79 -22.19
N GLN A 65 1.52 -2.38 -21.07
CA GLN A 65 2.73 -3.21 -21.04
C GLN A 65 2.57 -4.49 -21.87
N LYS A 66 1.39 -5.11 -21.82
CA LYS A 66 1.05 -6.26 -22.66
C LYS A 66 1.02 -5.90 -24.15
N GLU A 67 0.46 -4.75 -24.53
CA GLU A 67 0.46 -4.31 -25.93
C GLU A 67 1.87 -4.02 -26.46
N SER A 68 2.75 -3.38 -25.67
CA SER A 68 4.14 -3.12 -26.10
C SER A 68 4.96 -4.39 -26.35
N SER A 69 4.72 -5.45 -25.58
CA SER A 69 5.41 -6.73 -25.71
C SER A 69 4.85 -7.57 -26.84
N ILE A 70 3.54 -7.49 -27.10
CA ILE A 70 2.90 -8.16 -28.25
C ILE A 70 3.31 -7.48 -29.57
N GLN A 71 3.37 -6.15 -29.60
CA GLN A 71 3.78 -5.40 -30.80
C GLN A 71 5.24 -5.63 -31.19
N THR A 72 6.11 -5.97 -30.21
CA THR A 72 7.51 -6.34 -30.46
C THR A 72 7.65 -7.73 -31.11
N HIS A 73 6.67 -8.62 -30.95
CA HIS A 73 6.70 -9.97 -31.52
C HIS A 73 6.08 -10.05 -32.93
N GLU A 74 5.24 -9.09 -33.32
CA GLU A 74 4.71 -8.99 -34.70
C GLU A 74 5.66 -8.24 -35.66
N SER A 75 6.67 -7.52 -35.14
CA SER A 75 7.64 -6.77 -35.95
C SER A 75 8.98 -7.49 -36.18
N ILE A 76 9.08 -8.80 -35.87
CA ILE A 76 10.27 -9.64 -36.10
C ILE A 76 9.99 -10.64 -37.21
#